data_AF-A0A949BTW6-F1
#
_entry.id   AF-A0A949BTW6-F1
#
_cell.length_a   1.000
_cell.length_b   1.000
_cell.length_c   1.000
_cell.angle_alpha   90.00
_cell.angle_beta   90.00
_cell.angle_gamma   90.00
#
_symmetry.space_group_name_H-M   'P 1'
#
loop_
_entity.id
_entity.type
_entity.pdbx_description
1 polymer ?
#
loop_
_entity_poly.entity_id
_entity_poly.type
_entity_poly.pdbx_seq_one_letter_code
_entity_poly.pdbx_strand_id
1 'polypeptide(L)'
;MTDRIVIVSEVGWQGARELSIELSNRSVGATNLIKGRPEDDVIKMITRYKEIKNIFIVNKLFVMVLFIDILCYSIFSKRLFIFTTKEKTEKRLLMLGRIFKNIRLARLREAGGRFTVFDSNMNSLDYKEFLGIA
;
A
#
# COMPACT_ATOMS: atom_id res chain seq x y z
N MET A 1 -9.42 12.36 -14.90
CA MET A 1 -8.05 12.29 -14.35
C MET A 1 -7.70 10.83 -14.14
N THR A 2 -6.53 10.39 -14.57
CA THR A 2 -6.04 9.03 -14.36
C THR A 2 -5.55 8.92 -12.92
N ASP A 3 -6.19 8.10 -12.09
CA ASP A 3 -5.71 7.84 -10.73
C ASP A 3 -4.26 7.33 -10.79
N ARG A 4 -3.40 7.87 -9.92
CA ARG A 4 -1.99 7.49 -9.83
C ARG A 4 -1.71 6.83 -8.49
N ILE A 5 -0.99 5.72 -8.54
CA ILE A 5 -0.69 4.87 -7.40
C ILE A 5 0.80 4.64 -7.30
N VAL A 6 1.35 4.81 -6.11
CA VAL A 6 2.70 4.35 -5.80
C VAL A 6 2.59 3.09 -4.97
N ILE A 7 3.16 1.99 -5.48
CA ILE A 7 3.26 0.71 -4.77
C ILE A 7 4.66 0.61 -4.18
N VAL A 8 4.73 0.56 -2.86
CA VAL A 8 5.97 0.32 -2.13
C VAL A 8 5.98 -1.12 -1.63
N SER A 9 7.00 -1.89 -1.99
CA SER A 9 7.03 -3.33 -1.67
C SER A 9 8.41 -3.86 -1.28
N GLU A 10 8.39 -4.99 -0.58
CA GLU A 10 9.60 -5.77 -0.26
C GLU A 10 10.16 -6.49 -1.50
N VAL A 11 11.49 -6.55 -1.63
CA VAL A 11 12.19 -7.36 -2.65
C VAL A 11 11.81 -8.80 -2.43
N GLY A 12 11.55 -9.47 -3.55
CA GLY A 12 11.14 -10.86 -3.59
C GLY A 12 9.63 -11.03 -3.61
N TRP A 13 8.84 -9.96 -3.50
CA TRP A 13 7.40 -10.06 -3.71
C TRP A 13 7.03 -9.76 -5.18
N GLN A 14 6.90 -10.83 -5.97
CA GLN A 14 6.47 -10.75 -7.37
C GLN A 14 5.08 -10.11 -7.53
N GLY A 15 4.23 -10.25 -6.51
CA GLY A 15 2.88 -9.69 -6.55
C GLY A 15 2.80 -8.17 -6.69
N ALA A 16 3.87 -7.40 -6.39
CA ALA A 16 3.87 -5.95 -6.65
C ALA A 16 3.84 -5.64 -8.14
N ARG A 17 4.57 -6.43 -8.93
CA ARG A 17 4.59 -6.31 -10.38
C ARG A 17 3.23 -6.69 -10.96
N GLU A 18 2.67 -7.81 -10.53
CA GLU A 18 1.35 -8.27 -11.00
C GLU A 18 0.25 -7.29 -10.62
N LEU A 19 0.27 -6.74 -9.40
CA LEU A 19 -0.65 -5.70 -8.96
C LEU A 19 -0.53 -4.44 -9.82
N SER A 20 0.69 -4.02 -10.17
CA SER A 20 0.89 -2.87 -11.04
C SER A 20 0.39 -3.09 -12.47
N ILE A 21 0.52 -4.32 -12.99
CA ILE A 21 -0.03 -4.71 -14.30
C ILE A 21 -1.56 -4.68 -14.24
N GLU A 22 -2.15 -5.23 -13.18
CA GLU A 22 -3.60 -5.21 -13.00
C GLU A 22 -4.15 -3.78 -12.92
N LEU A 23 -3.49 -2.90 -12.18
CA LEU A 23 -3.83 -1.47 -12.12
C LEU A 23 -3.71 -0.78 -13.49
N SER A 24 -2.61 -1.06 -14.21
CA SER A 24 -2.39 -0.48 -15.54
C SER A 24 -3.45 -0.92 -16.55
N ASN A 25 -3.85 -2.19 -16.54
CA ASN A 25 -4.94 -2.71 -17.40
C ASN A 25 -6.30 -2.04 -17.12
N ARG A 26 -6.43 -1.39 -15.97
CA ARG A 26 -7.63 -0.64 -15.55
C ARG A 26 -7.43 0.87 -15.66
N SER A 27 -6.46 1.33 -16.45
CA SER A 27 -6.15 2.75 -16.64
C SER A 27 -5.75 3.48 -15.36
N VAL A 28 -5.10 2.79 -14.42
CA VAL A 28 -4.53 3.39 -13.20
C VAL A 28 -3.00 3.37 -13.34
N GLY A 29 -2.37 4.54 -13.25
CA GLY A 29 -0.92 4.65 -13.38
C GLY A 29 -0.22 4.18 -12.11
N ALA A 30 0.52 3.07 -12.16
CA ALA A 30 1.20 2.50 -10.99
C ALA A 30 2.73 2.64 -11.09
N THR A 31 3.38 3.13 -10.04
CA THR A 31 4.85 3.17 -9.91
C THR A 31 5.29 2.25 -8.79
N ASN A 32 6.15 1.27 -9.10
CA ASN A 32 6.65 0.31 -8.12
C ASN A 32 7.99 0.75 -7.54
N LEU A 33 8.09 0.74 -6.22
CA LEU A 33 9.32 0.97 -5.47
C LEU A 33 9.63 -0.32 -4.71
N ILE A 34 10.58 -1.11 -5.20
CA ILE A 34 10.94 -2.44 -4.70
C ILE A 34 12.33 -2.35 -4.04
N LYS A 35 12.45 -2.68 -2.74
CA LYS A 35 13.56 -2.30 -1.81
C LYS A 35 14.62 -1.36 -2.40
N GLY A 36 14.45 -0.11 -2.05
CA GLY A 36 15.52 0.83 -1.73
C GLY A 36 14.96 1.80 -0.69
N ARG A 37 15.82 2.59 -0.05
CA ARG A 37 15.32 3.87 0.46
C ARG A 37 14.86 4.65 -0.77
N PRO A 38 13.62 5.14 -0.81
CA PRO A 38 13.17 5.95 -1.93
C PRO A 38 14.02 7.22 -1.95
N GLU A 39 14.42 7.63 -3.14
CA GLU A 39 15.15 8.88 -3.33
C GLU A 39 14.28 10.08 -2.90
N ASP A 40 14.90 11.22 -2.61
CA ASP A 40 14.21 12.39 -2.07
C ASP A 40 13.09 12.93 -2.98
N ASP A 41 13.27 12.80 -4.29
CA ASP A 41 12.28 13.14 -5.31
C ASP A 41 11.06 12.20 -5.26
N VAL A 42 11.28 10.91 -5.05
CA VAL A 42 10.24 9.91 -4.86
C VAL A 42 9.49 10.15 -3.54
N ILE A 43 10.20 10.47 -2.46
CA ILE A 43 9.59 10.87 -1.18
C ILE A 43 8.72 12.11 -1.39
N LYS A 44 9.23 13.14 -2.09
CA LYS A 44 8.46 14.35 -2.43
C LYS A 44 7.24 14.02 -3.28
N MET A 45 7.35 13.10 -4.24
CA MET A 45 6.23 12.65 -5.06
C MET A 45 5.12 12.04 -4.19
N ILE A 46 5.50 11.09 -3.32
CA ILE A 46 4.59 10.39 -2.40
C ILE A 46 3.90 11.37 -1.43
N THR A 47 4.65 12.33 -0.90
CA THR A 47 4.19 13.22 0.20
C THR A 47 3.48 14.47 -0.29
N ARG A 48 3.89 15.13 -1.40
CA ARG A 48 3.31 16.41 -1.85
C ARG A 48 2.06 16.29 -2.72
N TYR A 49 1.98 15.32 -3.62
CA TYR A 49 0.89 15.28 -4.62
C TYR A 49 -0.38 14.58 -4.08
N LYS A 50 -1.35 15.34 -3.57
CA LYS A 50 -2.57 14.79 -2.90
C LYS A 50 -3.40 13.84 -3.76
N GLU A 51 -3.28 13.94 -5.08
CA GLU A 51 -4.00 13.08 -6.04
C GLU A 51 -3.37 11.69 -6.19
N ILE A 52 -2.13 11.49 -5.69
CA ILE A 52 -1.45 10.19 -5.72
C ILE A 52 -1.85 9.38 -4.48
N LYS A 53 -2.45 8.23 -4.71
CA LYS A 53 -2.76 7.24 -3.65
C LYS A 53 -1.52 6.38 -3.40
N ASN A 54 -1.20 6.15 -2.14
CA ASN A 54 -0.02 5.39 -1.76
C ASN A 54 -0.42 4.03 -1.19
N ILE A 55 0.13 2.97 -1.79
CA ILE A 55 -0.08 1.57 -1.39
C ILE A 55 1.24 1.02 -0.86
N PHE A 56 1.24 0.53 0.37
CA PHE A 56 2.39 -0.13 0.97
C PHE A 56 2.08 -1.60 1.14
N ILE A 57 2.84 -2.48 0.50
CA ILE A 57 2.70 -3.93 0.69
C ILE A 57 3.89 -4.43 1.50
N VAL A 58 3.59 -4.85 2.73
CA VAL A 58 4.60 -5.27 3.71
C VAL A 58 4.38 -6.72 4.14
N ASN A 59 5.47 -7.47 4.20
CA ASN A 59 5.49 -8.83 4.71
C ASN A 59 6.04 -8.84 6.16
N LYS A 60 7.02 -7.97 6.43
CA LYS A 60 7.70 -7.79 7.71
C LYS A 60 7.50 -6.36 8.22
N LEU A 61 7.24 -6.24 9.52
CA LEU A 61 7.12 -4.93 10.19
C LEU A 61 8.36 -4.04 10.00
N PHE A 62 9.54 -4.63 9.89
CA PHE A 62 10.80 -3.90 9.69
C PHE A 62 10.78 -3.02 8.44
N VAL A 63 10.06 -3.44 7.39
CA VAL A 63 9.99 -2.65 6.15
C VAL A 63 9.18 -1.38 6.32
N MET A 64 8.19 -1.37 7.21
CA MET A 64 7.55 -0.11 7.58
C MET A 64 8.51 0.89 8.22
N VAL A 65 9.48 0.41 9.00
CA VAL A 65 10.48 1.28 9.64
C VAL A 65 11.35 1.95 8.57
N LEU A 66 11.66 1.24 7.48
CA LEU A 66 12.41 1.81 6.35
C LEU A 66 11.65 2.93 5.62
N PHE A 67 10.32 2.98 5.79
CA PHE A 67 9.46 4.01 5.22
C PHE A 67 8.85 4.91 6.29
N ILE A 68 9.40 4.94 7.51
CA ILE A 68 8.80 5.68 8.63
C ILE A 68 8.70 7.17 8.34
N ASP A 69 9.66 7.75 7.62
CA ASP A 69 9.62 9.16 7.23
C ASP A 69 8.43 9.42 6.31
N ILE A 70 8.23 8.57 5.31
CA ILE A 70 7.07 8.64 4.41
C ILE A 70 5.75 8.42 5.18
N LEU A 71 5.73 7.46 6.10
CA LEU A 71 4.56 7.19 6.94
C LEU A 71 4.23 8.42 7.78
N CYS A 72 5.20 8.96 8.53
CA CYS A 72 5.05 10.16 9.34
C CYS A 72 4.52 11.34 8.53
N TYR A 73 5.12 11.65 7.38
CA TYR A 73 4.66 12.76 6.52
C TYR A 73 3.26 12.52 5.93
N SER A 74 2.96 11.29 5.53
CA SER A 74 1.68 10.94 4.92
C SER A 74 0.55 10.90 5.96
N ILE A 75 0.82 10.44 7.19
CA ILE A 75 -0.15 10.37 8.29
C ILE A 75 -0.79 11.73 8.56
N PHE A 76 -0.04 12.84 8.48
CA PHE A 76 -0.58 14.18 8.72
C PHE A 76 -1.33 14.78 7.52
N SER A 77 -1.13 14.25 6.31
CA SER A 77 -1.49 14.98 5.09
C SER A 77 -2.40 14.21 4.13
N LYS A 78 -2.43 12.87 4.19
CA LYS A 78 -3.14 12.00 3.24
C LYS A 78 -3.56 10.66 3.84
N ARG A 79 -4.54 10.01 3.21
CA ARG A 79 -4.86 8.60 3.52
C ARG A 79 -3.79 7.68 2.95
N LEU A 80 -3.39 6.71 3.75
CA LEU A 80 -2.44 5.67 3.41
C LEU A 80 -3.14 4.32 3.32
N PHE A 81 -2.82 3.54 2.28
CA PHE A 81 -3.30 2.17 2.15
C PHE A 81 -2.15 1.23 2.42
N ILE A 82 -2.29 0.35 3.40
CA ILE A 82 -1.29 -0.65 3.74
C ILE A 82 -1.93 -2.02 3.54
N PHE A 83 -1.28 -2.83 2.71
CA PHE A 83 -1.56 -4.24 2.57
C PHE A 83 -0.50 -5.06 3.31
N THR A 84 -0.95 -6.07 4.01
CA THR A 84 -0.08 -7.04 4.66
C THR A 84 -0.35 -8.44 4.13
N THR A 85 0.71 -9.22 3.93
CA THR A 85 0.59 -10.62 3.49
C THR A 85 0.69 -11.61 4.65
N LYS A 86 1.03 -11.15 5.87
CA LYS A 86 1.13 -11.98 7.08
C LYS A 86 0.21 -11.50 8.20
N GLU A 87 -0.48 -12.44 8.81
CA GLU A 87 -1.36 -12.18 9.97
C GLU A 87 -0.63 -11.53 11.14
N LYS A 88 0.58 -12.00 11.47
CA LYS A 88 1.36 -11.43 12.58
C LYS A 88 1.72 -9.96 12.34
N THR A 89 1.99 -9.60 11.09
CA THR A 89 2.30 -8.23 10.68
C THR A 89 1.03 -7.36 10.73
N GLU A 90 -0.11 -7.92 10.36
CA GLU A 90 -1.42 -7.26 10.47
C GLU A 90 -1.79 -6.88 11.91
N LYS A 91 -1.68 -7.80 12.87
CA LYS A 91 -2.05 -7.50 14.27
C LYS A 91 -1.25 -6.31 14.83
N ARG A 92 0.03 -6.22 14.46
CA ARG A 92 0.91 -5.09 14.84
C ARG A 92 0.53 -3.81 14.10
N LEU A 93 0.17 -3.91 12.83
CA LEU A 93 -0.31 -2.79 12.02
C LEU A 93 -1.66 -2.25 12.51
N LEU A 94 -2.59 -3.11 12.91
CA LEU A 94 -3.88 -2.69 13.49
C LEU A 94 -3.68 -1.88 14.77
N MET A 95 -2.72 -2.28 15.60
CA MET A 95 -2.35 -1.52 16.80
C MET A 95 -1.84 -0.11 16.43
N LEU A 96 -1.06 0.02 15.35
CA LEU A 96 -0.61 1.32 14.84
C LEU A 96 -1.74 2.12 14.15
N GLY A 97 -2.62 1.46 13.41
CA GLY A 97 -3.77 2.09 12.76
C GLY A 97 -4.79 2.68 13.74
N ARG A 98 -4.91 2.12 14.94
CA ARG A 98 -5.69 2.73 16.04
C ARG A 98 -5.14 4.09 16.47
N ILE A 99 -3.82 4.29 16.35
CA ILE A 99 -3.14 5.54 16.65
C ILE A 99 -3.27 6.50 15.46
N PHE A 100 -3.17 5.98 14.24
CA PHE A 100 -3.16 6.77 13.01
C PHE A 100 -4.45 6.58 12.19
N LYS A 101 -5.44 7.44 12.42
CA LYS A 101 -6.77 7.40 11.75
C LYS A 101 -6.72 7.49 10.22
N ASN A 102 -5.61 7.95 9.65
CA ASN A 102 -5.41 8.09 8.21
C ASN A 102 -4.82 6.82 7.55
N ILE A 103 -4.58 5.74 8.29
CA ILE A 103 -4.10 4.46 7.76
C ILE A 103 -5.28 3.51 7.56
N ARG A 104 -5.47 3.05 6.32
CA ARG A 104 -6.35 1.93 5.97
C ARG A 104 -5.52 0.68 5.79
N LEU A 105 -5.82 -0.33 6.61
CA LEU A 105 -5.14 -1.62 6.58
C LEU A 105 -6.05 -2.68 5.98
N ALA A 106 -5.50 -3.52 5.12
CA ALA A 106 -6.15 -4.74 4.66
C ALA A 106 -5.13 -5.88 4.51
N ARG A 107 -5.60 -7.12 4.54
CA ARG A 107 -4.80 -8.30 4.23
C ARG A 107 -4.88 -8.58 2.73
N LEU A 108 -3.73 -8.79 2.10
CA LEU A 108 -3.64 -9.20 0.71
C LEU A 108 -3.27 -10.68 0.67
N ARG A 109 -4.09 -11.50 -0.01
CA ARG A 109 -3.72 -12.88 -0.35
C ARG A 109 -3.56 -13.01 -1.84
N GLU A 110 -2.57 -13.79 -2.22
CA GLU A 110 -2.28 -14.16 -3.59
C GLU A 110 -2.66 -15.63 -3.77
N ALA A 111 -3.46 -15.93 -4.79
CA ALA A 111 -3.82 -17.28 -5.15
C ALA A 111 -3.97 -17.37 -6.68
N GLY A 112 -3.15 -18.21 -7.32
CA GLY A 112 -3.23 -18.45 -8.77
C GLY A 112 -3.08 -17.20 -9.64
N GLY A 113 -2.20 -16.27 -9.26
CA GLY A 113 -1.98 -15.01 -9.99
C GLY A 113 -3.09 -13.98 -9.84
N ARG A 114 -4.00 -14.16 -8.86
CA ARG A 114 -5.02 -13.17 -8.49
C ARG A 114 -4.80 -12.67 -7.07
N PHE A 115 -5.10 -11.39 -6.87
CA PHE A 115 -5.10 -10.76 -5.56
C PHE A 115 -6.51 -10.69 -4.98
N THR A 116 -6.65 -11.07 -3.72
CA THR A 116 -7.87 -10.85 -2.95
C THR A 116 -7.54 -10.04 -1.71
N VAL A 117 -8.34 -8.99 -1.49
CA VAL A 117 -8.19 -8.08 -0.36
C VAL A 117 -9.20 -8.45 0.71
N PHE A 118 -8.75 -8.47 1.96
CA PHE A 118 -9.58 -8.80 3.11
C PHE A 118 -9.50 -7.71 4.17
N ASP A 119 -10.61 -7.44 4.84
CA ASP A 119 -10.62 -6.60 6.04
C ASP A 119 -9.97 -7.34 7.24
N SER A 120 -9.94 -6.67 8.40
CA SER A 120 -9.42 -7.25 9.64
C SER A 120 -10.23 -8.43 10.19
N ASN A 121 -11.46 -8.61 9.71
CA ASN A 121 -12.36 -9.70 10.06
C ASN A 121 -12.34 -10.83 9.02
N MET A 122 -11.41 -10.79 8.05
CA MET A 122 -11.30 -11.75 6.94
C MET A 122 -12.48 -11.74 5.96
N ASN A 123 -13.27 -10.66 5.92
CA ASN A 123 -14.27 -10.46 4.87
C ASN A 123 -13.58 -10.00 3.59
N SER A 124 -13.98 -10.57 2.45
CA SER A 124 -13.50 -10.11 1.14
C SER A 124 -13.96 -8.67 0.89
N LEU A 125 -13.05 -7.83 0.42
CA LEU A 125 -13.31 -6.45 0.04
C LEU A 125 -13.11 -6.27 -1.46
N ASP A 126 -13.94 -5.43 -2.08
CA ASP A 126 -13.63 -4.92 -3.40
C ASP A 126 -12.40 -4.00 -3.31
N TYR A 127 -11.40 -4.29 -4.14
CA TYR A 127 -10.13 -3.60 -4.12
C TYR A 127 -10.25 -2.12 -4.52
N LYS A 128 -11.16 -1.77 -5.44
CA LYS A 128 -11.37 -0.38 -5.86
C LYS A 128 -12.07 0.41 -4.78
N GLU A 129 -13.09 -0.16 -4.17
CA GLU A 129 -13.80 0.46 -3.05
C GLU A 129 -12.84 0.70 -1.87
N PHE A 130 -12.00 -0.28 -1.57
CA PHE A 130 -11.00 -0.15 -0.52
C PHE A 130 -10.04 1.01 -0.78
N LEU A 131 -9.53 1.12 -2.02
CA LEU A 131 -8.64 2.20 -2.46
C LEU A 131 -9.36 3.52 -2.77
N GLY A 132 -10.69 3.55 -2.72
CA GLY A 132 -11.51 4.69 -3.11
C GLY A 132 -11.30 5.14 -4.56
N ILE A 133 -11.03 4.21 -5.48
CA ILE A 133 -10.88 4.45 -6.93
C ILE A 133 -12.28 4.40 -7.56
N ALA A 134 -12.63 5.43 -8.33
CA ALA A 134 -13.88 5.51 -9.09
C ALA A 134 -13.81 4.72 -10.39
#